data_AF-A0A522YUI1-F1
#
_entry.id   AF-A0A522YUI1-F1
#
_cell.length_a   1.000
_cell.length_b   1.000
_cell.length_c   1.000
_cell.angle_alpha   90.00
_cell.angle_beta   90.00
_cell.angle_gamma   90.00
#
_symmetry.space_group_name_H-M   'P 1'
#
loop_
_entity.id
_entity.type
_entity.pdbx_description
1 polymer ?
#
loop_
_entity_poly.entity_id
_entity_poly.type
_entity_poly.pdbx_seq_one_letter_code
_entity_poly.pdbx_strand_id
1 'polypeptide(L)'
;MRSALALLLALAVPATAANVRAPVPVAPLARLAPVLTAALAAPTLARPTLPGAQAPAPVLPASLSPALAQVLVARAAALPAVAVAAAPAQAAEAPAKALEAVNAVLKGVTPESLGAMSDDQLNAVGGLILDAMQGVKPRADAAAVAALSEAAAGRLKPLVGRPQLERSVYKPANDRHEEEIEVRGLPPGARLGRTDGSEVFRHYTTAEGRDSVLAGGGLWNGFVSYIQRSSGLWRKTFRGLDGVFLTKPGVSGDVVGVPAREFPRYVDVRLPAGLPLVELEAGRIFLVPLPARTRGWIADLYRRWASGGEVSPTYAKAVAELDAEGGPGPELALPVTVVASGDAK
;
A
#
# COMPACT_ATOMS: atom_id res chain seq x y z
N MET A 1 -11.44 85.90 -18.73
CA MET A 1 -10.84 84.74 -18.01
C MET A 1 -12.01 83.88 -17.54
N ARG A 2 -12.46 82.90 -18.35
CA ARG A 2 -12.08 81.47 -18.29
C ARG A 2 -12.25 80.87 -16.90
N SER A 3 -13.33 80.09 -16.71
CA SER A 3 -13.28 78.74 -16.12
C SER A 3 -14.66 78.09 -16.27
N ALA A 4 -14.72 77.09 -17.15
CA ALA A 4 -15.87 76.25 -17.42
C ALA A 4 -15.88 75.07 -16.45
N LEU A 5 -17.01 74.85 -15.77
CA LEU A 5 -17.23 73.71 -14.88
C LEU A 5 -17.90 72.60 -15.68
N ALA A 6 -17.12 71.63 -16.14
CA ALA A 6 -17.61 70.45 -16.86
C ALA A 6 -18.03 69.36 -15.86
N LEU A 7 -19.33 69.07 -15.84
CA LEU A 7 -19.97 68.02 -15.05
C LEU A 7 -19.78 66.67 -15.78
N LEU A 8 -18.92 65.81 -15.27
CA LEU A 8 -18.70 64.44 -15.77
C LEU A 8 -19.63 63.48 -15.01
N LEU A 9 -20.80 63.17 -15.59
CA LEU A 9 -21.63 62.04 -15.18
C LEU A 9 -20.98 60.75 -15.68
N ALA A 10 -20.35 59.99 -14.79
CA ALA A 10 -19.94 58.62 -15.06
C ALA A 10 -21.15 57.68 -14.88
N LEU A 11 -21.64 57.14 -16.00
CA LEU A 11 -22.59 56.03 -16.04
C LEU A 11 -21.89 54.77 -15.49
N ALA A 12 -22.17 54.43 -14.23
CA ALA A 12 -21.76 53.15 -13.65
C ALA A 12 -22.65 52.03 -14.24
N VAL A 13 -22.11 51.30 -15.21
CA VAL A 13 -22.70 50.04 -15.69
C VAL A 13 -22.53 48.99 -14.58
N PRO A 14 -23.60 48.31 -14.12
CA PRO A 14 -23.44 47.22 -13.15
C PRO A 14 -22.68 46.09 -13.82
N ALA A 15 -21.45 45.83 -13.35
CA ALA A 15 -20.72 44.62 -13.68
C ALA A 15 -21.53 43.44 -13.13
N THR A 16 -22.24 42.74 -14.02
CA THR A 16 -22.84 41.45 -13.72
C THR A 16 -21.71 40.50 -13.36
N ALA A 17 -21.54 40.24 -12.06
CA ALA A 17 -20.66 39.19 -11.56
C ALA A 17 -21.18 37.86 -12.10
N ALA A 18 -20.61 37.42 -13.23
CA ALA A 18 -20.76 36.06 -13.69
C ALA A 18 -20.19 35.18 -12.57
N ASN A 19 -21.08 34.55 -11.80
CA ASN A 19 -20.73 33.48 -10.88
C ASN A 19 -20.13 32.35 -11.72
N VAL A 20 -18.81 32.42 -11.94
CA VAL A 20 -18.01 31.32 -12.45
C VAL A 20 -18.09 30.24 -11.38
N ARG A 21 -19.08 29.36 -11.50
CA ARG A 21 -19.18 28.16 -10.67
C ARG A 21 -17.89 27.39 -10.87
N ALA A 22 -17.05 27.35 -9.84
CA ALA A 22 -15.87 26.51 -9.83
C ALA A 22 -16.32 25.08 -10.20
N PRO A 23 -15.56 24.38 -11.06
CA PRO A 23 -15.89 23.01 -11.40
C PRO A 23 -15.95 22.19 -10.11
N VAL A 24 -17.06 21.46 -9.93
CA VAL A 24 -17.25 20.57 -8.77
C VAL A 24 -16.11 19.54 -8.78
N PRO A 25 -15.37 19.36 -7.67
CA PRO A 25 -14.28 18.40 -7.62
C PRO A 25 -14.81 17.00 -7.94
N VAL A 26 -14.25 16.38 -8.98
CA VAL A 26 -14.61 15.02 -9.38
C VAL A 26 -13.99 14.04 -8.39
N ALA A 27 -14.83 13.17 -7.82
CA ALA A 27 -14.38 12.11 -6.92
C ALA A 27 -13.34 11.20 -7.60
N PRO A 28 -12.23 10.81 -6.94
CA PRO A 28 -11.18 9.98 -7.54
C PRO A 28 -11.69 8.68 -8.16
N LEU A 29 -12.65 8.02 -7.50
CA LEU A 29 -13.24 6.77 -7.99
C LEU A 29 -13.96 6.95 -9.33
N ALA A 30 -14.68 8.07 -9.51
CA ALA A 30 -15.35 8.40 -10.76
C ALA A 30 -14.35 8.64 -11.91
N ARG A 31 -13.15 9.16 -11.61
CA ARG A 31 -12.06 9.33 -12.60
C ARG A 31 -11.42 8.01 -13.01
N LEU A 32 -11.35 7.04 -12.09
CA LEU A 32 -10.79 5.72 -12.36
C LEU A 32 -11.68 4.87 -13.25
N ALA A 33 -13.01 4.96 -13.06
CA ALA A 33 -13.98 4.11 -13.73
C ALA A 33 -13.78 3.98 -15.26
N PRO A 34 -13.69 5.05 -16.06
CA PRO A 34 -13.53 4.91 -17.51
C PRO A 34 -12.20 4.24 -17.89
N VAL A 35 -11.13 4.49 -17.12
CA VAL A 35 -9.82 3.87 -17.37
C VAL A 35 -9.87 2.38 -17.06
N LEU A 36 -10.52 1.99 -15.96
CA LEU A 36 -10.69 0.59 -15.57
C LEU A 36 -11.64 -0.15 -16.53
N THR A 37 -12.72 0.48 -16.99
CA THR A 37 -13.61 -0.09 -18.00
C THR A 37 -12.86 -0.35 -19.31
N ALA A 38 -12.06 0.62 -19.78
CA ALA A 38 -11.21 0.43 -20.95
C ALA A 38 -10.17 -0.68 -20.72
N ALA A 39 -9.59 -0.75 -19.51
CA ALA A 39 -8.59 -1.76 -19.18
C ALA A 39 -9.17 -3.19 -19.18
N LEU A 40 -10.39 -3.35 -18.65
CA LEU A 40 -11.11 -4.62 -18.63
C LEU A 40 -11.56 -5.07 -20.03
N ALA A 41 -11.72 -4.13 -20.97
CA ALA A 41 -12.10 -4.41 -22.36
C ALA A 41 -10.92 -4.69 -23.30
N ALA A 42 -9.68 -4.39 -22.88
CA ALA A 42 -8.49 -4.54 -23.71
C ALA A 42 -8.13 -6.02 -23.92
N PRO A 43 -7.70 -6.42 -25.13
CA PRO A 43 -7.24 -7.79 -25.39
C PRO A 43 -5.97 -8.07 -24.57
N THR A 44 -5.91 -9.26 -23.99
CA THR A 44 -4.77 -9.72 -23.19
C THR A 44 -3.51 -9.88 -24.02
N LEU A 45 -2.46 -9.14 -23.66
CA LEU A 45 -1.12 -9.35 -24.21
C LEU A 45 -0.58 -10.71 -23.73
N ALA A 46 -0.04 -11.51 -24.65
CA ALA A 46 0.64 -12.75 -24.33
C ALA A 46 1.95 -12.47 -23.57
N ARG A 47 2.23 -13.26 -22.52
CA ARG A 47 3.44 -13.09 -21.70
C ARG A 47 4.70 -13.63 -22.39
N PRO A 48 5.88 -13.02 -22.16
CA PRO A 48 7.15 -13.68 -22.41
C PRO A 48 7.29 -14.92 -21.52
N THR A 49 7.78 -16.02 -22.10
CA THR A 49 8.07 -17.24 -21.35
C THR A 49 9.35 -17.07 -20.54
N LEU A 50 9.31 -17.46 -19.26
CA LEU A 50 10.53 -17.57 -18.45
C LEU A 50 11.41 -18.71 -19.01
N PRO A 51 12.75 -18.57 -19.02
CA PRO A 51 13.64 -19.64 -19.42
C PRO A 51 13.37 -20.92 -18.61
N GLY A 52 13.02 -22.02 -19.27
CA GLY A 52 12.71 -23.30 -18.64
C GLY A 52 11.24 -23.52 -18.24
N ALA A 53 10.34 -22.57 -18.47
CA ALA A 53 8.90 -22.76 -18.32
C ALA A 53 8.28 -23.20 -19.66
N GLN A 54 7.49 -24.28 -19.67
CA GLN A 54 6.67 -24.65 -20.84
C GLN A 54 5.75 -23.49 -21.20
N ALA A 55 5.68 -23.15 -22.49
CA ALA A 55 4.88 -22.03 -23.00
C ALA A 55 3.41 -22.19 -22.58
N PRO A 56 2.85 -21.30 -21.74
CA PRO A 56 1.42 -21.30 -21.52
C PRO A 56 0.71 -20.55 -22.65
N ALA A 57 -0.54 -20.91 -22.87
CA ALA A 57 -1.51 -20.16 -23.66
C ALA A 57 -1.55 -18.67 -23.24
N PRO A 58 -2.13 -17.76 -24.05
CA PRO A 58 -2.43 -16.39 -23.60
C PRO A 58 -3.38 -16.43 -22.41
N VAL A 59 -2.81 -16.43 -21.20
CA VAL A 59 -3.55 -16.28 -19.95
C VAL A 59 -3.46 -14.80 -19.59
N LEU A 60 -4.60 -14.21 -19.20
CA LEU A 60 -4.57 -13.02 -18.34
C LEU A 60 -3.48 -13.24 -17.29
N PRO A 61 -2.65 -12.24 -16.97
CA PRO A 61 -1.81 -12.34 -15.79
C PRO A 61 -2.63 -12.91 -14.63
N ALA A 62 -2.21 -14.04 -14.05
CA ALA A 62 -2.85 -14.61 -12.85
C ALA A 62 -2.90 -13.58 -11.69
N SER A 63 -2.13 -12.49 -11.86
CA SER A 63 -1.89 -11.37 -10.98
C SER A 63 -2.76 -10.13 -11.20
N LEU A 64 -3.52 -10.02 -12.31
CA LEU A 64 -4.49 -8.94 -12.45
C LEU A 64 -5.88 -9.43 -12.08
N SER A 65 -6.34 -9.14 -10.86
CA SER A 65 -7.69 -9.53 -10.42
C SER A 65 -8.75 -8.66 -11.11
N PRO A 66 -9.42 -9.15 -12.18
CA PRO A 66 -10.42 -8.35 -12.87
C PRO A 66 -11.62 -8.11 -11.94
N ALA A 67 -11.82 -8.99 -10.95
CA ALA A 67 -12.86 -8.88 -9.93
C ALA A 67 -12.70 -7.60 -9.07
N LEU A 68 -11.48 -7.24 -8.66
CA LEU A 68 -11.27 -5.99 -7.90
C LEU A 68 -11.59 -4.76 -8.75
N ALA A 69 -11.12 -4.73 -9.99
CA ALA A 69 -11.41 -3.65 -10.92
C ALA A 69 -12.92 -3.56 -11.23
N GLN A 70 -13.60 -4.70 -11.39
CA GLN A 70 -15.06 -4.77 -11.59
C GLN A 70 -15.84 -4.20 -10.40
N VAL A 71 -15.43 -4.50 -9.16
CA VAL A 71 -16.04 -3.91 -7.96
C VAL A 71 -15.87 -2.39 -7.96
N LEU A 72 -14.67 -1.88 -8.27
CA LEU A 72 -14.44 -0.42 -8.36
C LEU A 72 -15.31 0.23 -9.44
N VAL A 73 -15.40 -0.37 -10.62
CA VAL A 73 -16.26 0.13 -11.72
C VAL A 73 -17.74 0.11 -11.33
N ALA A 74 -18.22 -0.98 -10.73
CA ALA A 74 -19.60 -1.09 -10.27
C ALA A 74 -19.94 -0.04 -9.20
N ARG A 75 -19.03 0.19 -8.25
CA ARG A 75 -19.20 1.22 -7.21
C ARG A 75 -19.15 2.62 -7.80
N ALA A 76 -18.27 2.88 -8.76
CA ALA A 76 -18.22 4.18 -9.43
C ALA A 76 -19.51 4.48 -10.22
N ALA A 77 -20.11 3.47 -10.85
CA ALA A 77 -21.36 3.62 -11.61
C ALA A 77 -22.57 3.98 -10.73
N ALA A 78 -22.52 3.66 -9.44
CA ALA A 78 -23.55 4.03 -8.47
C ALA A 78 -23.43 5.48 -7.98
N LEU A 79 -22.32 6.18 -8.28
CA LEU A 79 -22.13 7.58 -7.90
C LEU A 79 -23.01 8.51 -8.78
N PRO A 80 -23.54 9.62 -8.23
CA PRO A 80 -24.35 10.55 -9.01
C PRO A 80 -23.58 11.04 -10.25
N ALA A 81 -24.23 11.02 -11.42
CA ALA A 81 -23.66 11.31 -12.75
C ALA A 81 -23.05 12.71 -12.94
N VAL A 82 -23.00 13.54 -11.89
CA VAL A 82 -22.66 14.98 -11.93
C VAL A 82 -21.18 15.24 -12.24
N ALA A 83 -20.33 14.22 -12.36
CA ALA A 83 -18.89 14.43 -12.45
C ALA A 83 -18.14 13.46 -13.38
N VAL A 84 -18.78 12.89 -14.42
CA VAL A 84 -18.02 12.14 -15.44
C VAL A 84 -17.35 13.15 -16.38
N ALA A 85 -16.26 13.76 -15.94
CA ALA A 85 -15.35 14.45 -16.85
C ALA A 85 -14.84 13.42 -17.87
N ALA A 86 -14.90 13.78 -19.15
CA ALA A 86 -14.36 12.94 -20.23
C ALA A 86 -12.93 12.50 -19.88
N ALA A 87 -12.68 11.19 -19.97
CA ALA A 87 -11.38 10.62 -19.64
C ALA A 87 -10.26 11.32 -20.44
N PRO A 88 -9.13 11.71 -19.81
CA PRO A 88 -8.03 12.32 -20.53
C PRO A 88 -7.51 11.36 -21.61
N ALA A 89 -7.21 11.90 -22.79
CA ALA A 89 -6.87 11.18 -24.04
C ALA A 89 -5.54 10.37 -24.00
N GLN A 90 -4.93 10.13 -22.83
CA GLN A 90 -3.70 9.34 -22.68
C GLN A 90 -3.96 7.82 -22.57
N ALA A 91 -4.99 7.32 -23.26
CA ALA A 91 -5.58 5.99 -23.05
C ALA A 91 -4.82 4.79 -23.66
N ALA A 92 -3.72 4.99 -24.40
CA ALA A 92 -3.07 3.89 -25.12
C ALA A 92 -2.09 3.05 -24.28
N GLU A 93 -1.37 3.66 -23.32
CA GLU A 93 -0.53 2.93 -22.33
C GLU A 93 -1.24 2.68 -20.98
N ALA A 94 -2.46 3.20 -20.84
CA ALA A 94 -3.21 3.26 -19.57
C ALA A 94 -3.77 1.93 -19.04
N PRO A 95 -4.20 0.94 -19.87
CA PRO A 95 -4.86 -0.28 -19.39
C PRO A 95 -4.04 -1.14 -18.41
N ALA A 96 -2.84 -1.54 -18.83
CA ALA A 96 -2.00 -2.44 -18.04
C ALA A 96 -1.51 -1.75 -16.76
N LYS A 97 -1.10 -0.47 -16.87
CA LYS A 97 -0.69 0.36 -15.73
C LYS A 97 -1.83 0.56 -14.73
N ALA A 98 -3.07 0.74 -15.20
CA ALA A 98 -4.23 0.88 -14.33
C ALA A 98 -4.50 -0.39 -13.52
N LEU A 99 -4.50 -1.55 -14.18
CA LEU A 99 -4.70 -2.82 -13.49
C LEU A 99 -3.51 -3.14 -12.56
N GLU A 100 -2.27 -2.89 -12.97
CA GLU A 100 -1.09 -3.01 -12.09
C GLU A 100 -1.24 -2.16 -10.82
N ALA A 101 -1.61 -0.89 -10.97
CA ALA A 101 -1.84 0.01 -9.84
C ALA A 101 -2.97 -0.47 -8.91
N VAL A 102 -4.06 -1.01 -9.47
CA VAL A 102 -5.15 -1.62 -8.68
C VAL A 102 -4.63 -2.78 -7.86
N ASN A 103 -3.91 -3.75 -8.44
CA ASN A 103 -3.43 -4.91 -7.69
C ASN A 103 -2.33 -4.55 -6.70
N ALA A 104 -1.49 -3.57 -7.04
CA ALA A 104 -0.49 -3.05 -6.12
C ALA A 104 -1.16 -2.45 -4.87
N VAL A 105 -2.03 -1.45 -5.05
CA VAL A 105 -2.67 -0.76 -3.92
C VAL A 105 -3.59 -1.69 -3.13
N LEU A 106 -4.32 -2.56 -3.82
CA LEU A 106 -5.26 -3.51 -3.21
C LEU A 106 -4.62 -4.87 -2.92
N LYS A 107 -3.29 -4.95 -2.82
CA LYS A 107 -2.60 -6.22 -2.59
C LYS A 107 -3.11 -6.89 -1.31
N GLY A 108 -3.71 -8.07 -1.50
CA GLY A 108 -4.31 -8.84 -0.42
C GLY A 108 -5.74 -8.47 -0.05
N VAL A 109 -6.33 -7.42 -0.63
CA VAL A 109 -7.75 -7.08 -0.45
C VAL A 109 -8.61 -8.02 -1.29
N THR A 110 -9.72 -8.52 -0.73
CA THR A 110 -10.67 -9.37 -1.47
C THR A 110 -11.81 -8.53 -2.08
N PRO A 111 -12.46 -8.98 -3.16
CA PRO A 111 -13.61 -8.29 -3.74
C PRO A 111 -14.72 -8.00 -2.73
N GLU A 112 -14.98 -8.89 -1.79
CA GLU A 112 -15.99 -8.73 -0.74
C GLU A 112 -15.59 -7.62 0.23
N SER A 113 -14.33 -7.61 0.69
CA SER A 113 -13.83 -6.57 1.59
C SER A 113 -13.82 -5.19 0.93
N LEU A 114 -13.49 -5.12 -0.36
CA LEU A 114 -13.55 -3.89 -1.15
C LEU A 114 -15.01 -3.43 -1.33
N GLY A 115 -15.92 -4.36 -1.61
CA GLY A 115 -17.35 -4.09 -1.72
C GLY A 115 -17.99 -3.63 -0.41
N ALA A 116 -17.40 -3.94 0.74
CA ALA A 116 -17.86 -3.48 2.06
C ALA A 116 -17.34 -2.08 2.44
N MET A 117 -16.39 -1.50 1.69
CA MET A 117 -15.89 -0.15 1.97
C MET A 117 -16.98 0.91 1.72
N SER A 118 -16.96 1.96 2.54
CA SER A 118 -17.75 3.17 2.32
C SER A 118 -17.26 3.94 1.09
N ASP A 119 -18.09 4.82 0.55
CA ASP A 119 -17.73 5.61 -0.63
C ASP A 119 -16.54 6.54 -0.37
N ASP A 120 -16.44 7.11 0.84
CA ASP A 120 -15.29 7.93 1.24
C ASP A 120 -13.98 7.11 1.26
N GLN A 121 -14.03 5.88 1.78
CA GLN A 121 -12.88 4.97 1.76
C GLN A 121 -12.49 4.60 0.34
N LEU A 122 -13.46 4.26 -0.52
CA LEU A 122 -13.20 3.93 -1.92
C LEU A 122 -12.66 5.13 -2.69
N ASN A 123 -13.11 6.34 -2.40
CA ASN A 123 -12.57 7.57 -2.99
C ASN A 123 -11.12 7.82 -2.56
N ALA A 124 -10.80 7.65 -1.28
CA ALA A 124 -9.43 7.79 -0.78
C ALA A 124 -8.48 6.74 -1.40
N VAL A 125 -8.90 5.48 -1.42
CA VAL A 125 -8.17 4.39 -2.08
C VAL A 125 -8.05 4.62 -3.59
N GLY A 126 -9.09 5.15 -4.23
CA GLY A 126 -9.06 5.55 -5.64
C GLY A 126 -8.04 6.65 -5.92
N GLY A 127 -7.87 7.61 -5.00
CA GLY A 127 -6.79 8.59 -5.05
C GLY A 127 -5.41 7.93 -5.08
N LEU A 128 -5.15 6.97 -4.19
CA LEU A 128 -3.89 6.23 -4.17
C LEU A 128 -3.63 5.45 -5.46
N ILE A 129 -4.67 4.82 -6.05
CA ILE A 129 -4.54 4.10 -7.32
C ILE A 129 -4.17 5.08 -8.44
N LEU A 130 -4.79 6.26 -8.50
CA LEU A 130 -4.45 7.30 -9.49
C LEU A 130 -3.01 7.80 -9.32
N ASP A 131 -2.55 8.01 -8.09
CA ASP A 131 -1.16 8.41 -7.81
C ASP A 131 -0.17 7.33 -8.27
N ALA A 132 -0.47 6.06 -7.96
CA ALA A 132 0.33 4.91 -8.39
C ALA A 132 0.39 4.79 -9.92
N MET A 133 -0.73 4.99 -10.62
CA MET A 133 -0.78 5.00 -12.08
C MET A 133 0.09 6.10 -12.70
N GLN A 134 0.21 7.24 -12.03
CA GLN A 134 1.02 8.39 -12.47
C GLN A 134 2.49 8.26 -12.06
N GLY A 135 2.86 7.21 -11.32
CA GLY A 135 4.21 7.07 -10.76
C GLY A 135 4.55 8.15 -9.73
N VAL A 136 3.54 8.81 -9.17
CA VAL A 136 3.72 9.82 -8.12
C VAL A 136 3.86 9.10 -6.80
N LYS A 137 4.81 9.55 -5.97
CA LYS A 137 4.96 9.02 -4.62
C LYS A 137 3.68 9.30 -3.84
N PRO A 138 2.95 8.26 -3.38
CA PRO A 138 1.66 8.46 -2.75
C PRO A 138 1.83 9.26 -1.46
N ARG A 139 0.91 10.20 -1.25
CA ARG A 139 0.85 11.00 -0.03
C ARG A 139 0.36 10.12 1.13
N ALA A 140 0.69 10.51 2.36
CA ALA A 140 0.14 9.91 3.56
C ALA A 140 -1.35 10.26 3.70
N ASP A 141 -2.22 9.57 2.94
CA ASP A 141 -3.67 9.70 3.05
C ASP A 141 -4.18 8.80 4.18
N ALA A 142 -4.57 9.44 5.29
CA ALA A 142 -5.03 8.75 6.49
C ALA A 142 -6.28 7.89 6.23
N ALA A 143 -7.20 8.34 5.38
CA ALA A 143 -8.43 7.61 5.10
C ALA A 143 -8.14 6.37 4.26
N ALA A 144 -7.29 6.49 3.24
CA ALA A 144 -6.91 5.37 2.40
C ALA A 144 -6.09 4.33 3.17
N VAL A 145 -5.12 4.77 3.99
CA VAL A 145 -4.33 3.89 4.85
C VAL A 145 -5.22 3.17 5.88
N ALA A 146 -6.14 3.87 6.52
CA ALA A 146 -7.08 3.26 7.46
C ALA A 146 -7.98 2.22 6.78
N ALA A 147 -8.47 2.49 5.57
CA ALA A 147 -9.29 1.56 4.79
C ALA A 147 -8.51 0.28 4.43
N LEU A 148 -7.28 0.43 3.91
CA LEU A 148 -6.42 -0.70 3.56
C LEU A 148 -6.00 -1.50 4.80
N SER A 149 -5.74 -0.81 5.91
CA SER A 149 -5.41 -1.46 7.17
C SER A 149 -6.58 -2.26 7.73
N GLU A 150 -7.81 -1.76 7.62
CA GLU A 150 -9.00 -2.52 8.01
C GLU A 150 -9.23 -3.74 7.11
N ALA A 151 -9.10 -3.60 5.80
CA ALA A 151 -9.18 -4.74 4.90
C ALA A 151 -8.13 -5.81 5.25
N ALA A 152 -6.91 -5.39 5.60
CA ALA A 152 -5.86 -6.30 6.06
C ALA A 152 -6.21 -6.95 7.41
N ALA A 153 -6.67 -6.19 8.40
CA ALA A 153 -7.07 -6.69 9.71
C ALA A 153 -8.25 -7.67 9.64
N GLY A 154 -9.22 -7.43 8.75
CA GLY A 154 -10.35 -8.32 8.49
C GLY A 154 -9.92 -9.73 8.08
N ARG A 155 -8.79 -9.86 7.35
CA ARG A 155 -8.21 -11.16 6.98
C ARG A 155 -7.48 -11.85 8.13
N LEU A 156 -6.93 -11.07 9.06
CA LEU A 156 -6.23 -11.61 10.23
C LEU A 156 -7.19 -12.06 11.32
N LYS A 157 -8.35 -11.40 11.43
CA LYS A 157 -9.40 -11.71 12.42
C LYS A 157 -9.80 -13.20 12.49
N PRO A 158 -10.10 -13.90 11.39
CA PRO A 158 -10.45 -15.32 11.45
C PRO A 158 -9.28 -16.24 11.86
N LEU A 159 -8.03 -15.74 11.85
CA LEU A 159 -6.83 -16.50 12.22
C LEU A 159 -6.53 -16.44 13.73
N VAL A 160 -7.20 -15.57 14.48
CA VAL A 160 -6.98 -15.43 15.93
C VAL A 160 -7.36 -16.73 16.64
N GLY A 161 -6.43 -17.26 17.43
CA GLY A 161 -6.60 -18.51 18.18
C GLY A 161 -6.66 -19.77 17.29
N ARG A 162 -6.47 -19.65 15.97
CA ARG A 162 -6.38 -20.81 15.08
C ARG A 162 -4.98 -21.43 15.14
N PRO A 163 -4.86 -22.76 14.99
CA PRO A 163 -3.56 -23.40 14.80
C PRO A 163 -2.81 -22.82 13.60
N GLN A 164 -1.49 -22.73 13.72
CA GLN A 164 -0.60 -22.31 12.65
C GLN A 164 -0.41 -23.43 11.63
N LEU A 165 -0.26 -23.06 10.36
CA LEU A 165 0.19 -23.97 9.32
C LEU A 165 1.67 -23.69 9.05
N GLU A 166 2.52 -24.65 9.40
CA GLU A 166 3.97 -24.54 9.26
C GLU A 166 4.46 -25.37 8.06
N ARG A 167 5.42 -24.82 7.32
CA ARG A 167 6.12 -25.49 6.23
C ARG A 167 7.61 -25.25 6.36
N SER A 168 8.37 -26.31 6.60
CA SER A 168 9.84 -26.23 6.60
C SER A 168 10.34 -25.95 5.17
N VAL A 169 11.23 -24.96 5.05
CA VAL A 169 11.88 -24.61 3.79
C VAL A 169 13.19 -25.38 3.74
N TYR A 170 13.16 -26.54 3.06
CA TYR A 170 14.33 -27.42 2.95
C TYR A 170 15.55 -26.67 2.41
N LYS A 171 16.64 -26.67 3.18
CA LYS A 171 17.99 -26.33 2.73
C LYS A 171 18.86 -27.59 2.72
N PRO A 172 19.64 -27.85 1.66
CA PRO A 172 20.54 -28.99 1.63
C PRO A 172 21.55 -28.95 2.80
N ALA A 173 21.86 -30.12 3.34
CA ALA A 173 22.38 -30.40 4.68
C ALA A 173 23.78 -29.84 5.05
N ASN A 174 24.40 -28.98 4.24
CA ASN A 174 25.81 -28.64 4.39
C ASN A 174 26.10 -27.39 5.22
N ASP A 175 25.09 -26.69 5.73
CA ASP A 175 25.34 -25.52 6.58
C ASP A 175 24.62 -25.62 7.92
N ARG A 176 25.33 -25.24 8.99
CA ARG A 176 24.82 -25.05 10.36
C ARG A 176 23.88 -23.84 10.46
N HIS A 177 22.96 -23.69 9.50
CA HIS A 177 22.03 -22.59 9.43
C HIS A 177 20.77 -22.88 10.24
N GLU A 178 20.19 -21.83 10.82
CA GLU A 178 18.88 -21.87 11.48
C GLU A 178 17.85 -22.50 10.53
N GLU A 179 17.00 -23.40 11.03
CA GLU A 179 15.91 -23.98 10.24
C GLU A 179 14.97 -22.86 9.79
N GLU A 180 14.70 -22.75 8.49
CA GLU A 180 13.78 -21.75 7.96
C GLU A 180 12.37 -22.35 7.84
N ILE A 181 11.39 -21.74 8.52
CA ILE A 181 10.02 -22.22 8.57
C ILE A 181 9.10 -21.12 8.05
N GLU A 182 8.28 -21.42 7.05
CA GLU A 182 7.19 -20.55 6.64
C GLU A 182 5.94 -20.86 7.44
N VAL A 183 5.31 -19.83 7.98
CA VAL A 183 4.11 -19.94 8.80
C VAL A 183 2.97 -19.18 8.14
N ARG A 184 1.80 -19.82 8.03
CA ARG A 184 0.52 -19.14 7.75
C ARG A 184 -0.32 -19.17 9.02
N GLY A 185 -0.72 -17.99 9.49
CA GLY A 185 -1.45 -17.82 10.74
C GLY A 185 -0.91 -16.65 11.56
N LEU A 186 -1.33 -16.55 12.82
CA LEU A 186 -0.83 -15.58 13.78
C LEU A 186 0.05 -16.26 14.84
N PRO A 187 1.06 -15.57 15.39
CA PRO A 187 1.83 -16.08 16.53
C PRO A 187 0.92 -16.43 17.72
N PRO A 188 1.31 -17.39 18.58
CA PRO A 188 0.47 -17.77 19.72
C PRO A 188 0.29 -16.58 20.65
N GLY A 189 -0.96 -16.33 21.06
CA GLY A 189 -1.29 -15.20 21.93
C GLY A 189 -1.44 -13.86 21.23
N ALA A 190 -1.35 -13.81 19.89
CA ALA A 190 -1.60 -12.59 19.13
C ALA A 190 -3.02 -12.04 19.37
N ARG A 191 -3.15 -10.72 19.44
CA ARG A 191 -4.42 -10.03 19.67
C ARG A 191 -4.64 -8.95 18.62
N LEU A 192 -5.89 -8.83 18.17
CA LEU A 192 -6.31 -7.72 17.33
C LEU A 192 -7.03 -6.70 18.21
N GLY A 193 -6.62 -5.45 18.09
CA GLY A 193 -7.24 -4.32 18.74
C GLY A 193 -7.28 -3.11 17.82
N ARG A 194 -7.56 -1.97 18.42
CA ARG A 194 -7.50 -0.66 17.78
C ARG A 194 -6.76 0.29 18.71
N THR A 195 -6.00 1.20 18.13
CA THR A 195 -5.41 2.29 18.92
C THR A 195 -6.47 3.32 19.30
N ASP A 196 -6.34 3.91 20.48
CA ASP A 196 -7.10 5.08 20.92
C ASP A 196 -6.43 6.41 20.51
N GLY A 197 -5.23 6.34 19.92
CA GLY A 197 -4.39 7.46 19.54
C GLY A 197 -3.59 8.11 20.67
N SER A 198 -3.73 7.63 21.91
CA SER A 198 -3.03 8.17 23.08
C SER A 198 -1.65 7.52 23.28
N GLU A 199 -1.56 6.23 22.96
CA GLU A 199 -0.38 5.41 23.17
C GLU A 199 0.81 5.82 22.30
N VAL A 200 2.00 5.81 22.90
CA VAL A 200 3.26 6.03 22.20
C VAL A 200 3.88 4.68 21.83
N PHE A 201 4.29 4.58 20.56
CA PHE A 201 4.99 3.44 20.00
C PHE A 201 6.36 3.87 19.50
N ARG A 202 7.29 2.92 19.42
CA ARG A 202 8.64 3.12 18.89
C ARG A 202 8.84 2.33 17.60
N HIS A 203 9.30 3.02 16.57
CA HIS A 203 9.77 2.42 15.32
C HIS A 203 11.29 2.54 15.22
N TYR A 204 11.97 1.41 15.06
CA TYR A 204 13.42 1.34 14.84
C TYR A 204 13.74 1.51 13.36
N THR A 205 14.75 2.32 13.05
CA THR A 205 15.01 2.75 11.67
C THR A 205 16.47 3.16 11.46
N THR A 206 16.82 3.44 10.20
CA THR A 206 18.13 4.01 9.82
C THR A 206 18.13 5.53 10.00
N ALA A 207 19.28 6.18 9.85
CA ALA A 207 19.35 7.66 9.84
C ALA A 207 18.48 8.27 8.73
N GLU A 208 18.60 7.76 7.51
CA GLU A 208 17.77 8.18 6.37
C GLU A 208 16.28 7.94 6.64
N GLY A 209 15.93 6.79 7.21
CA GLY A 209 14.56 6.46 7.56
C GLY A 209 13.97 7.44 8.57
N ARG A 210 14.72 7.76 9.64
CA ARG A 210 14.31 8.78 10.63
C ARG A 210 14.07 10.12 9.95
N ASP A 211 15.00 10.59 9.14
CA ASP A 211 14.92 11.90 8.51
C ASP A 211 13.74 11.96 7.51
N SER A 212 13.46 10.87 6.79
CA SER A 212 12.27 10.76 5.94
C SER A 212 10.97 10.82 6.74
N VAL A 213 10.92 10.24 7.93
CA VAL A 213 9.72 10.26 8.79
C VAL A 213 9.49 11.66 9.35
N LEU A 214 10.56 12.33 9.79
CA LEU A 214 10.50 13.69 10.31
C LEU A 214 10.07 14.70 9.23
N ALA A 215 10.53 14.53 7.99
CA ALA A 215 10.15 15.40 6.88
C ALA A 215 8.75 15.10 6.34
N GLY A 216 8.35 13.82 6.29
CA GLY A 216 7.11 13.38 5.65
C GLY A 216 5.92 13.20 6.59
N GLY A 217 6.13 13.16 7.91
CA GLY A 217 5.07 12.92 8.89
C GLY A 217 4.45 11.51 8.82
N GLY A 218 5.17 10.54 8.24
CA GLY A 218 4.63 9.21 7.99
C GLY A 218 5.68 8.10 8.05
N LEU A 219 5.25 6.91 8.49
CA LEU A 219 6.05 5.68 8.48
C LEU A 219 5.77 4.88 7.21
N TRP A 220 6.81 4.53 6.45
CA TRP A 220 6.66 3.67 5.28
C TRP A 220 6.39 2.22 5.68
N ASN A 221 5.44 1.57 5.02
CA ASN A 221 5.21 0.13 5.16
C ASN A 221 6.48 -0.69 4.84
N GLY A 222 6.68 -1.79 5.58
CA GLY A 222 7.80 -2.70 5.40
C GLY A 222 7.66 -3.58 4.15
N PHE A 223 8.80 -4.12 3.67
CA PHE A 223 8.84 -5.15 2.62
C PHE A 223 9.02 -6.57 3.18
N VAL A 224 9.19 -6.69 4.50
CA VAL A 224 9.43 -7.97 5.19
C VAL A 224 8.20 -8.30 6.02
N SER A 225 7.73 -9.54 5.93
CA SER A 225 6.72 -10.06 6.84
C SER A 225 7.29 -10.26 8.25
N TYR A 226 6.43 -10.48 9.23
CA TYR A 226 6.87 -10.74 10.60
C TYR A 226 7.79 -11.97 10.67
N ILE A 227 8.94 -11.81 11.33
CA ILE A 227 9.91 -12.88 11.56
C ILE A 227 10.04 -13.10 13.06
N GLN A 228 9.81 -14.33 13.50
CA GLN A 228 10.14 -14.79 14.84
C GLN A 228 11.41 -15.63 14.77
N ARG A 229 12.34 -15.39 15.69
CA ARG A 229 13.61 -16.12 15.77
C ARG A 229 13.76 -16.81 17.11
N SER A 230 14.35 -17.99 17.07
CA SER A 230 14.90 -18.67 18.24
C SER A 230 16.39 -18.87 18.02
N SER A 231 17.21 -18.38 18.95
CA SER A 231 18.67 -18.30 18.81
C SER A 231 19.30 -19.61 18.33
N GLY A 232 19.76 -19.63 17.08
CA GLY A 232 20.47 -20.77 16.48
C GLY A 232 19.61 -22.00 16.18
N LEU A 233 18.31 -21.98 16.45
CA LEU A 233 17.41 -23.12 16.23
C LEU A 233 16.60 -22.95 14.95
N TRP A 234 15.80 -21.88 14.88
CA TRP A 234 14.89 -21.68 13.77
C TRP A 234 14.56 -20.20 13.55
N ARG A 235 14.12 -19.92 12.33
CA ARG A 235 13.58 -18.65 11.86
C ARG A 235 12.20 -18.89 11.23
N LYS A 236 11.15 -18.44 11.90
CA LYS A 236 9.76 -18.51 11.42
C LYS A 236 9.38 -17.22 10.70
N THR A 237 9.00 -17.31 9.43
CA THR A 237 8.49 -16.19 8.63
C THR A 237 6.97 -16.32 8.51
N PHE A 238 6.23 -15.38 9.11
CA PHE A 238 4.77 -15.37 9.10
C PHE A 238 4.23 -14.67 7.86
N ARG A 239 3.91 -15.45 6.82
CA ARG A 239 3.41 -14.93 5.54
C ARG A 239 2.07 -14.23 5.73
N GLY A 240 1.94 -13.01 5.20
CA GLY A 240 0.74 -12.19 5.30
C GLY A 240 0.65 -11.31 6.55
N LEU A 241 1.66 -11.38 7.44
CA LEU A 241 1.83 -10.44 8.55
C LEU A 241 2.77 -9.33 8.12
N ASP A 242 2.27 -8.45 7.26
CA ASP A 242 3.00 -7.36 6.63
C ASP A 242 2.46 -6.01 7.10
N GLY A 243 3.32 -4.99 7.07
CA GLY A 243 2.93 -3.61 7.36
C GLY A 243 3.99 -2.82 8.11
N VAL A 244 3.58 -2.04 9.11
CA VAL A 244 4.49 -1.23 9.92
C VAL A 244 4.64 -1.86 11.30
N PHE A 245 5.86 -2.30 11.60
CA PHE A 245 6.22 -2.87 12.91
C PHE A 245 6.60 -1.78 13.90
N LEU A 246 6.12 -1.96 15.13
CA LEU A 246 6.22 -1.03 16.23
C LEU A 246 6.52 -1.80 17.52
N THR A 247 7.12 -1.10 18.47
CA THR A 247 7.36 -1.57 19.83
C THR A 247 6.85 -0.55 20.84
N LYS A 248 6.93 -0.83 22.14
CA LYS A 248 6.76 0.22 23.16
C LYS A 248 8.10 0.88 23.48
N PRO A 249 8.14 2.18 23.82
CA PRO A 249 9.33 2.81 24.36
C PRO A 249 9.91 1.98 25.51
N GLY A 250 11.23 1.73 25.48
CA GLY A 250 11.92 0.89 26.46
C GLY A 250 12.10 -0.58 26.06
N VAL A 251 11.36 -1.09 25.08
CA VAL A 251 11.62 -2.42 24.49
C VAL A 251 12.77 -2.30 23.49
N SER A 252 13.92 -2.94 23.75
CA SER A 252 15.09 -2.89 22.86
C SER A 252 14.81 -3.54 21.49
N GLY A 253 15.39 -2.98 20.43
CA GLY A 253 15.32 -3.51 19.07
C GLY A 253 15.92 -4.91 18.97
N ASP A 254 17.06 -5.16 19.64
CA ASP A 254 17.74 -6.45 19.62
C ASP A 254 16.85 -7.58 20.17
N VAL A 255 16.07 -7.26 21.21
CA VAL A 255 15.12 -8.16 21.86
C VAL A 255 13.99 -8.58 20.90
N VAL A 256 13.68 -7.77 19.89
CA VAL A 256 12.65 -8.05 18.88
C VAL A 256 13.25 -8.34 17.50
N GLY A 257 14.54 -8.66 17.45
CA GLY A 257 15.21 -9.06 16.20
C GLY A 257 15.50 -7.91 15.24
N VAL A 258 15.60 -6.67 15.73
CA VAL A 258 15.98 -5.47 14.99
C VAL A 258 17.35 -4.99 15.48
N PRO A 259 18.46 -5.43 14.85
CA PRO A 259 19.79 -5.20 15.38
C PRO A 259 20.14 -3.71 15.45
N ALA A 260 20.57 -3.22 16.61
CA ALA A 260 20.92 -1.81 16.80
C ALA A 260 22.02 -1.32 15.83
N ARG A 261 22.90 -2.22 15.36
CA ARG A 261 23.92 -1.90 14.36
C ARG A 261 23.34 -1.56 12.98
N GLU A 262 22.26 -2.23 12.58
CA GLU A 262 21.60 -2.02 11.29
C GLU A 262 20.55 -0.90 11.37
N PHE A 263 19.91 -0.77 12.54
CA PHE A 263 18.86 0.22 12.80
C PHE A 263 19.22 1.09 14.01
N PRO A 264 20.25 1.96 13.88
CA PRO A 264 20.82 2.71 15.01
C PRO A 264 19.97 3.89 15.47
N ARG A 265 18.80 4.12 14.86
CA ARG A 265 17.91 5.23 15.21
C ARG A 265 16.52 4.73 15.56
N TYR A 266 15.76 5.56 16.25
CA TYR A 266 14.34 5.33 16.48
C TYR A 266 13.51 6.60 16.31
N VAL A 267 12.22 6.40 16.08
CA VAL A 267 11.18 7.43 16.15
C VAL A 267 10.06 6.93 17.06
N ASP A 268 9.71 7.73 18.06
CA ASP A 268 8.55 7.51 18.90
C ASP A 268 7.36 8.27 18.32
N VAL A 269 6.23 7.57 18.16
CA VAL A 269 5.07 8.05 17.40
C VAL A 269 3.77 7.75 18.13
N ARG A 270 2.75 8.58 17.86
CA ARG A 270 1.34 8.24 18.07
C ARG A 270 0.68 7.89 16.75
N LEU A 271 -0.16 6.86 16.80
CA LEU A 271 -0.97 6.42 15.68
C LEU A 271 -2.31 7.16 15.66
N PRO A 272 -2.94 7.34 14.49
CA PRO A 272 -4.30 7.85 14.41
C PRO A 272 -5.30 6.95 15.15
N ALA A 273 -6.21 7.54 15.91
CA ALA A 273 -7.23 6.80 16.64
C ALA A 273 -8.10 5.91 15.71
N GLY A 274 -8.49 4.74 16.20
CA GLY A 274 -9.33 3.79 15.48
C GLY A 274 -8.60 2.89 14.48
N LEU A 275 -7.30 3.14 14.22
CA LEU A 275 -6.50 2.32 13.33
C LEU A 275 -6.35 0.88 13.87
N PRO A 276 -6.49 -0.16 13.03
CA PRO A 276 -6.25 -1.54 13.44
C PRO A 276 -4.81 -1.74 13.91
N LEU A 277 -4.66 -2.49 15.01
CA LEU A 277 -3.38 -2.83 15.60
C LEU A 277 -3.37 -4.30 15.99
N VAL A 278 -2.32 -5.01 15.58
CA VAL A 278 -2.09 -6.41 15.95
C VAL A 278 -0.95 -6.45 16.96
N GLU A 279 -1.24 -6.88 18.18
CA GLU A 279 -0.21 -7.23 19.16
C GLU A 279 0.27 -8.64 18.83
N LEU A 280 1.47 -8.77 18.25
CA LEU A 280 2.05 -10.04 17.81
C LEU A 280 2.75 -10.77 18.96
N GLU A 281 3.45 -10.01 19.79
CA GLU A 281 4.06 -10.48 21.04
C GLU A 281 3.63 -9.53 22.16
N ALA A 282 3.05 -10.11 23.23
CA ALA A 282 2.45 -9.34 24.32
C ALA A 282 3.40 -8.26 24.87
N GLY A 283 2.99 -7.01 24.80
CA GLY A 283 3.74 -5.83 25.26
C GLY A 283 5.01 -5.50 24.48
N ARG A 284 5.36 -6.25 23.44
CA ARG A 284 6.66 -6.17 22.77
C ARG A 284 6.56 -5.73 21.33
N ILE A 285 5.82 -6.46 20.51
CA ILE A 285 5.75 -6.23 19.06
C ILE A 285 4.31 -5.97 18.65
N PHE A 286 4.12 -4.85 17.98
CA PHE A 286 2.85 -4.40 17.43
C PHE A 286 3.00 -4.24 15.92
N LEU A 287 1.93 -4.52 15.19
CA LEU A 287 1.87 -4.40 13.74
C LEU A 287 0.63 -3.59 13.37
N VAL A 288 0.81 -2.51 12.63
CA VAL A 288 -0.26 -1.92 11.83
C VAL A 288 -0.30 -2.69 10.51
N PRO A 289 -1.33 -3.52 10.27
CA PRO A 289 -1.36 -4.38 9.11
C PRO A 289 -1.57 -3.52 7.86
N LEU A 290 -0.69 -3.65 6.88
CA LEU A 290 -0.74 -2.96 5.60
C LEU A 290 -0.17 -3.88 4.50
N PRO A 291 -0.51 -3.68 3.22
CA PRO A 291 0.15 -4.39 2.14
C PRO A 291 1.68 -4.25 2.24
N ALA A 292 2.44 -5.32 2.01
CA ALA A 292 3.89 -5.23 1.95
C ALA A 292 4.31 -4.37 0.75
N ARG A 293 5.27 -3.46 0.92
CA ARG A 293 5.89 -2.80 -0.24
C ARG A 293 6.86 -3.75 -0.93
N THR A 294 7.03 -3.60 -2.24
CA THR A 294 8.11 -4.29 -2.96
C THR A 294 9.36 -3.41 -2.97
N ARG A 295 10.55 -4.01 -2.80
CA ARG A 295 11.82 -3.28 -2.94
C ARG A 295 11.94 -2.72 -4.36
N GLY A 296 12.35 -1.46 -4.51
CA GLY A 296 12.39 -0.77 -5.81
C GLY A 296 13.06 -1.57 -6.93
N TRP A 297 14.26 -2.13 -6.68
CA TRP A 297 14.98 -2.92 -7.68
C TRP A 297 14.25 -4.21 -8.10
N ILE A 298 13.45 -4.81 -7.20
CA ILE A 298 12.62 -5.99 -7.52
C ILE A 298 11.42 -5.55 -8.36
N ALA A 299 10.79 -4.42 -8.01
CA ALA A 299 9.70 -3.85 -8.80
C ALA A 299 10.17 -3.47 -10.21
N ASP A 300 11.37 -2.90 -10.36
CA ASP A 300 11.99 -2.59 -11.66
C ASP A 300 12.29 -3.84 -12.47
N LEU A 301 12.78 -4.89 -11.81
CA LEU A 301 13.00 -6.18 -12.46
C LEU A 301 11.68 -6.79 -12.96
N TYR A 302 10.64 -6.77 -12.13
CA TYR A 302 9.32 -7.26 -12.49
C TYR A 302 8.72 -6.47 -13.67
N ARG A 303 8.82 -5.14 -13.65
CA ARG A 303 8.29 -4.29 -14.74
C ARG A 303 8.99 -4.57 -16.07
N ARG A 304 10.33 -4.73 -16.06
CA ARG A 304 11.09 -5.12 -17.25
C ARG A 304 10.67 -6.49 -17.78
N TRP A 305 10.45 -7.46 -16.89
CA TRP A 305 9.94 -8.77 -17.28
C TRP A 305 8.54 -8.69 -17.89
N ALA A 306 7.62 -7.98 -17.22
CA ALA A 306 6.25 -7.82 -17.66
C ALA A 306 6.14 -7.15 -19.03
N SER A 307 7.12 -6.32 -19.41
CA SER A 307 7.21 -5.68 -20.73
C SER A 307 7.95 -6.51 -21.79
N GLY A 308 8.22 -7.80 -21.57
CA GLY A 308 8.92 -8.65 -22.55
C GLY A 308 10.43 -8.76 -22.38
N GLY A 309 11.00 -8.11 -21.37
CA GLY A 309 12.45 -8.15 -21.11
C GLY A 309 12.90 -9.44 -20.45
N GLU A 310 14.19 -9.78 -20.65
CA GLU A 310 14.79 -10.96 -20.02
C GLU A 310 15.04 -10.76 -18.51
N VAL A 311 14.88 -11.84 -17.76
CA VAL A 311 15.21 -11.92 -16.32
C VAL A 311 16.26 -13.00 -16.12
N SER A 312 17.32 -12.67 -15.38
CA SER A 312 18.32 -13.66 -14.99
C SER A 312 17.67 -14.84 -14.25
N PRO A 313 18.07 -16.11 -14.53
CA PRO A 313 17.56 -17.28 -13.82
C PRO A 313 17.64 -17.16 -12.30
N THR A 314 18.63 -16.43 -11.77
CA THR A 314 18.79 -16.13 -10.34
C THR A 314 17.55 -15.50 -9.72
N TYR A 315 16.80 -14.70 -10.48
CA TYR A 315 15.65 -13.94 -9.99
C TYR A 315 14.30 -14.44 -10.54
N ALA A 316 14.28 -15.45 -11.41
CA ALA A 316 13.06 -15.95 -12.02
C ALA A 316 12.02 -16.40 -10.98
N LYS A 317 12.47 -17.07 -9.90
CA LYS A 317 11.60 -17.46 -8.79
C LYS A 317 10.98 -16.26 -8.07
N ALA A 318 11.78 -15.22 -7.77
CA ALA A 318 11.29 -14.03 -7.08
C ALA A 318 10.29 -13.24 -7.94
N VAL A 319 10.52 -13.15 -9.25
CA VAL A 319 9.57 -12.52 -10.19
C VAL A 319 8.28 -13.34 -10.30
N ALA A 320 8.37 -14.67 -10.37
CA ALA A 320 7.20 -15.55 -10.41
C ALA A 320 6.38 -15.53 -9.11
N GLU A 321 7.04 -15.49 -7.95
CA GLU A 321 6.38 -15.33 -6.65
C GLU A 321 5.69 -13.97 -6.56
N LEU A 322 6.39 -12.90 -6.93
CA LEU A 322 5.81 -11.55 -6.93
C LEU A 322 4.61 -11.46 -7.88
N ASP A 323 4.70 -12.09 -9.05
CA ASP A 323 3.59 -12.21 -9.98
C ASP A 323 2.42 -12.95 -9.34
N ALA A 324 2.64 -14.14 -8.77
CA ALA A 324 1.58 -14.91 -8.10
C ALA A 324 0.90 -14.15 -6.95
N GLU A 325 1.58 -13.17 -6.35
CA GLU A 325 1.06 -12.29 -5.32
C GLU A 325 0.30 -11.04 -5.82
N GLY A 326 0.11 -10.90 -7.14
CA GLY A 326 -0.56 -9.73 -7.72
C GLY A 326 0.39 -8.62 -8.19
N GLY A 327 1.69 -8.88 -8.22
CA GLY A 327 2.71 -7.92 -8.64
C GLY A 327 3.32 -7.10 -7.48
N PRO A 328 4.05 -6.02 -7.83
CA PRO A 328 4.70 -5.13 -6.86
C PRO A 328 3.70 -4.54 -5.87
N GLY A 329 3.99 -4.65 -4.58
CA GLY A 329 3.18 -4.01 -3.55
C GLY A 329 3.47 -2.51 -3.46
N PRO A 330 2.54 -1.74 -2.88
CA PRO A 330 2.55 -0.29 -2.93
C PRO A 330 3.51 0.28 -1.88
N GLU A 331 4.11 1.43 -2.18
CA GLU A 331 4.73 2.26 -1.14
C GLU A 331 3.62 3.03 -0.44
N LEU A 332 3.41 2.83 0.86
CA LEU A 332 2.38 3.52 1.63
C LEU A 332 3.01 4.17 2.85
N ALA A 333 2.71 5.46 3.06
CA ALA A 333 3.10 6.16 4.27
C ALA A 333 1.93 6.17 5.26
N LEU A 334 2.08 5.44 6.36
CA LEU A 334 1.20 5.51 7.52
C LEU A 334 1.35 6.87 8.19
N PRO A 335 0.33 7.75 8.21
CA PRO A 335 0.44 9.02 8.90
C PRO A 335 0.62 8.81 10.41
N VAL A 336 1.54 9.57 11.00
CA VAL A 336 1.86 9.50 12.41
C VAL A 336 2.08 10.88 13.00
N THR A 337 1.88 11.02 14.30
CA THR A 337 2.39 12.17 15.05
C THR A 337 3.70 11.79 15.72
N VAL A 338 4.80 12.44 15.33
CA VAL A 338 6.10 12.21 15.95
C VAL A 338 6.12 12.85 17.34
N VAL A 339 6.50 12.06 18.35
CA VAL A 339 6.62 12.48 19.75
C VAL A 339 8.09 12.73 20.12
N ALA A 340 8.98 11.82 19.72
CA ALA A 340 10.41 11.92 19.96
C ALA A 340 11.19 11.15 18.89
N SER A 341 12.50 11.39 18.81
CA SER A 341 13.42 10.57 18.01
C SER A 341 14.80 10.56 18.67
N GLY A 342 15.62 9.56 18.35
CA GLY A 342 16.94 9.44 18.95
C GLY A 342 17.74 8.26 18.45
N ASP A 343 18.75 7.90 19.25
CA ASP A 343 19.69 6.83 18.96
C ASP A 343 19.21 5.55 19.63
N ALA A 344 19.15 4.46 18.87
CA ALA A 344 18.86 3.14 19.40
C ALA A 344 20.08 2.70 20.22
N LYS A 345 19.83 2.43 21.51
CA LYS A 345 20.80 1.81 22.41
C LYS A 345 20.55 0.32 22.49
#